data_AF-A0A2H0S3S6-F1
#
_entry.id   AF-A0A2H0S3S6-F1
#
_cell.length_a   1.000
_cell.length_b   1.000
_cell.length_c   1.000
_cell.angle_alpha   90.00
_cell.angle_beta   90.00
_cell.angle_gamma   90.00
#
_symmetry.space_group_name_H-M   'P 1'
#
loop_
_entity.id
_entity.type
_entity.pdbx_description
1 polymer ?
#
loop_
_entity_poly.entity_id
_entity_poly.type
_entity_poly.pdbx_seq_one_letter_code
_entity_poly.pdbx_strand_id
1 'polypeptide(L)'
;AINPTKQLGDARDAQRRSDVNTVLNAVYQYAIDNNGTLPGNIPTSTAGEICRETLAPATCTAAGDVNLRMLSGTYLVSIPTDPQYATSTGSLYFILQDSNGRITVSAPATEQAASTISVTR
;
A
#
# COMPACT_ATOMS: atom_id res chain seq x y z
N ALA A 1 -24.01 0.97 -24.98
CA ALA A 1 -23.07 -0.12 -25.32
C ALA A 1 -22.25 -0.46 -24.07
N ILE A 2 -22.02 -1.75 -23.80
CA ILE A 2 -21.10 -2.19 -22.75
C ILE A 2 -19.67 -1.96 -23.26
N ASN A 3 -18.80 -1.37 -22.44
CA ASN A 3 -17.37 -1.23 -22.73
C ASN A 3 -16.59 -2.15 -21.77
N PRO A 4 -16.25 -3.38 -22.19
CA PRO A 4 -15.61 -4.37 -21.32
C PRO A 4 -14.28 -3.90 -20.74
N THR A 5 -13.47 -3.18 -21.53
CA THR A 5 -12.18 -2.63 -21.09
C THR A 5 -12.37 -1.65 -19.95
N LYS A 6 -13.37 -0.78 -20.06
CA LYS A 6 -13.71 0.15 -18.98
C LYS A 6 -14.16 -0.58 -17.71
N GLN A 7 -15.05 -1.56 -17.83
CA GLN A 7 -15.54 -2.32 -16.67
C GLN A 7 -14.43 -3.05 -15.92
N LEU A 8 -13.46 -3.60 -16.66
CA LEU A 8 -12.31 -4.27 -16.06
C LEU A 8 -11.40 -3.28 -15.32
N GLY A 9 -11.14 -2.11 -15.91
CA GLY A 9 -10.40 -1.03 -15.25
C GLY A 9 -11.11 -0.52 -14.00
N ASP A 10 -12.44 -0.35 -14.06
CA ASP A 10 -13.24 0.08 -12.90
C ASP A 10 -13.18 -0.95 -11.75
N ALA A 11 -13.19 -2.25 -12.08
CA ALA A 11 -13.06 -3.32 -11.10
C ALA A 11 -11.67 -3.34 -10.44
N ARG A 12 -10.60 -3.15 -11.22
CA ARG A 12 -9.23 -3.06 -10.67
C ARG A 12 -9.01 -1.82 -9.83
N ASP A 13 -9.53 -0.67 -10.24
CA ASP A 13 -9.50 0.55 -9.42
C ASP A 13 -10.34 0.40 -8.13
N ALA A 14 -11.42 -0.39 -8.15
CA ALA A 14 -12.16 -0.75 -6.95
C ALA A 14 -11.33 -1.64 -6.02
N GLN A 15 -10.58 -2.60 -6.55
CA GLN A 15 -9.62 -3.40 -5.77
C GLN A 15 -8.53 -2.51 -5.16
N ARG A 16 -7.91 -1.61 -5.93
CA ARG A 16 -6.91 -0.64 -5.43
C ARG A 16 -7.45 0.20 -4.27
N ARG A 17 -8.70 0.67 -4.36
CA ARG A 17 -9.38 1.39 -3.26
C ARG A 17 -9.52 0.54 -2.01
N SER A 18 -9.88 -0.74 -2.16
CA SER A 18 -9.94 -1.69 -1.04
C SER A 18 -8.56 -1.93 -0.43
N ASP A 19 -7.54 -2.10 -1.26
CA ASP A 19 -6.19 -2.43 -0.84
C ASP A 19 -5.53 -1.29 -0.05
N VAL A 20 -5.62 -0.05 -0.52
CA VAL A 20 -5.05 1.11 0.20
C VAL A 20 -5.72 1.30 1.57
N ASN A 21 -7.03 1.06 1.67
CA ASN A 21 -7.76 1.10 2.94
C ASN A 21 -7.33 -0.04 3.87
N THR A 22 -7.14 -1.25 3.33
CA THR A 22 -6.71 -2.42 4.10
C THR A 22 -5.34 -2.20 4.72
N VAL A 23 -4.37 -1.71 3.94
CA VAL A 23 -3.04 -1.36 4.45
C VAL A 23 -3.12 -0.27 5.51
N LEU A 24 -3.84 0.83 5.23
CA LEU A 24 -3.96 1.95 6.17
C LEU A 24 -4.55 1.49 7.51
N ASN A 25 -5.65 0.72 7.47
CA ASN A 25 -6.28 0.21 8.68
C ASN A 25 -5.35 -0.69 9.50
N ALA A 26 -4.59 -1.56 8.83
CA ALA A 26 -3.66 -2.44 9.50
C ALA A 26 -2.47 -1.71 10.12
N VAL A 27 -1.92 -0.70 9.44
CA VAL A 27 -0.86 0.17 10.00
C VAL A 27 -1.32 0.84 11.30
N TYR A 28 -2.55 1.35 11.32
CA TYR A 28 -3.08 1.96 12.53
C TYR A 28 -3.44 0.95 13.61
N GLN A 29 -3.98 -0.22 13.27
CA GLN A 29 -4.26 -1.25 14.27
C GLN A 29 -2.96 -1.72 14.93
N TYR A 30 -1.89 -1.89 14.13
CA TYR A 30 -0.55 -2.12 14.66
C TYR A 30 -0.13 -1.01 15.62
N ALA A 31 -0.28 0.26 15.23
CA ALA A 31 0.08 1.37 16.11
C ALA A 31 -0.71 1.37 17.43
N ILE A 32 -2.02 1.07 17.40
CA ILE A 32 -2.85 0.94 18.61
C ILE A 32 -2.29 -0.14 19.54
N ASP A 33 -1.96 -1.31 18.98
CA ASP A 33 -1.49 -2.46 19.74
C ASP A 33 -0.02 -2.34 20.18
N ASN A 34 0.73 -1.40 19.59
CA ASN A 34 2.16 -1.16 19.87
C ASN A 34 2.42 0.26 20.42
N ASN A 35 1.49 0.78 21.23
CA ASN A 35 1.64 2.04 21.99
C ASN A 35 1.98 3.27 21.12
N GLY A 36 1.42 3.34 19.92
CA GLY A 36 1.65 4.42 18.95
C GLY A 36 2.87 4.21 18.04
N THR A 37 3.62 3.11 18.22
CA THR A 37 4.77 2.79 17.36
C THR A 37 4.27 2.34 15.99
N LEU A 38 4.76 2.97 14.92
CA LEU A 38 4.41 2.60 13.55
C LEU A 38 5.20 1.37 13.08
N PRO A 39 4.63 0.56 12.17
CA PRO A 39 5.30 -0.60 11.61
C PRO A 39 6.39 -0.17 10.61
N GLY A 40 7.52 -0.88 10.64
CA GLY A 40 8.58 -0.73 9.65
C GLY A 40 9.22 0.66 9.65
N ASN A 41 9.73 1.07 8.49
CA ASN A 41 10.43 2.33 8.25
C ASN A 41 9.62 3.24 7.32
N ILE A 42 8.40 3.59 7.71
CA ILE A 42 7.54 4.48 6.91
C ILE A 42 8.27 5.83 6.72
N PRO A 43 8.51 6.27 5.48
CA PRO A 43 9.25 7.50 5.22
C PRO A 43 8.41 8.74 5.52
N THR A 44 9.08 9.85 5.79
CA THR A 44 8.44 11.14 6.17
C THR A 44 8.61 12.26 5.14
N SER A 45 9.46 12.07 4.12
CA SER A 45 9.74 13.09 3.11
C SER A 45 9.20 12.73 1.72
N THR A 46 9.40 11.49 1.29
CA THR A 46 8.98 10.99 -0.02
C THR A 46 8.28 9.65 0.18
N ALA A 47 7.15 9.44 -0.50
CA ALA A 47 6.41 8.19 -0.38
C ALA A 47 7.28 7.01 -0.86
N GLY A 48 7.36 5.96 -0.05
CA GLY A 48 8.09 4.74 -0.37
C GLY A 48 7.14 3.68 -0.89
N GLU A 49 7.56 2.91 -1.89
CA GLU A 49 6.79 1.76 -2.37
C GLU A 49 6.76 0.68 -1.29
N ILE A 50 5.60 0.08 -1.03
CA ILE A 50 5.45 -1.01 -0.07
C ILE A 50 6.01 -2.27 -0.73
N CYS A 51 6.94 -2.93 -0.04
CA CYS A 51 7.58 -4.14 -0.54
C CYS A 51 6.60 -5.32 -0.61
N ARG A 52 6.79 -6.18 -1.61
CA ARG A 52 6.07 -7.43 -1.75
C ARG A 52 6.43 -8.39 -0.63
N GLU A 53 5.42 -8.93 0.02
CA GLU A 53 5.58 -9.86 1.14
C GLU A 53 6.34 -11.15 0.78
N THR A 54 6.28 -11.57 -0.49
CA THR A 54 6.97 -12.77 -0.99
C THR A 54 8.49 -12.66 -0.96
N LEU A 55 9.04 -11.45 -0.75
CA LEU A 55 10.47 -11.21 -0.74
C LEU A 55 11.07 -11.29 0.67
N ALA A 56 12.38 -11.56 0.71
CA ALA A 56 13.13 -11.46 1.95
C ALA A 56 13.22 -9.99 2.39
N PRO A 57 13.11 -9.68 3.69
CA PRO A 57 13.26 -8.32 4.21
C PRO A 57 14.50 -7.57 3.69
N ALA A 58 15.64 -8.26 3.59
CA ALA A 58 16.88 -7.68 3.09
C ALA A 58 16.78 -7.22 1.62
N THR A 59 16.02 -7.94 0.78
CA THR A 59 15.78 -7.56 -0.62
C THR A 59 14.95 -6.28 -0.70
N CYS A 60 13.92 -6.16 0.13
CA CYS A 60 13.10 -4.94 0.23
C CYS A 60 13.97 -3.73 0.61
N THR A 61 14.76 -3.87 1.68
CA THR A 61 15.61 -2.79 2.18
C THR A 61 16.68 -2.38 1.16
N ALA A 62 17.27 -3.35 0.44
CA ALA A 62 18.23 -3.06 -0.62
C ALA A 62 17.61 -2.32 -1.82
N ALA A 63 16.32 -2.51 -2.08
CA ALA A 63 15.58 -1.80 -3.12
C ALA A 63 15.10 -0.40 -2.68
N GLY A 64 15.17 -0.08 -1.37
CA GLY A 64 14.62 1.14 -0.82
C GLY A 64 13.11 1.10 -0.56
N ASP A 65 12.50 -0.09 -0.64
CA ASP A 65 11.07 -0.29 -0.39
C ASP A 65 10.76 -0.36 1.11
N VAL A 66 9.51 -0.06 1.46
CA VAL A 66 8.99 -0.11 2.84
C VAL A 66 8.57 -1.52 3.18
N ASN A 67 9.26 -2.15 4.12
CA ASN A 67 8.92 -3.49 4.57
C ASN A 67 7.81 -3.45 5.64
N LEU A 68 6.61 -3.87 5.26
CA LEU A 68 5.44 -3.98 6.14
C LEU A 68 5.05 -5.43 6.47
N ARG A 69 5.93 -6.40 6.25
CA ARG A 69 5.63 -7.84 6.42
C ARG A 69 5.15 -8.21 7.84
N MET A 70 5.51 -7.43 8.86
CA MET A 70 5.02 -7.62 10.23
C MET A 70 3.51 -7.43 10.39
N LEU A 71 2.84 -6.79 9.42
CA LEU A 71 1.39 -6.61 9.46
C LEU A 71 0.63 -7.87 9.05
N SER A 72 1.25 -8.73 8.23
CA SER A 72 0.63 -9.94 7.72
C SER A 72 0.40 -10.98 8.83
N GLY A 73 -0.70 -11.72 8.72
CA GLY A 73 -1.16 -12.70 9.70
C GLY A 73 -2.05 -12.10 10.79
N THR A 74 -1.58 -11.05 11.48
CA THR A 74 -2.33 -10.47 12.62
C THR A 74 -3.26 -9.33 12.20
N TYR A 75 -2.78 -8.40 11.37
CA TYR A 75 -3.49 -7.15 11.06
C TYR A 75 -4.12 -7.14 9.67
N LEU A 76 -3.63 -8.00 8.79
CA LEU A 76 -4.13 -8.23 7.43
C LEU A 76 -3.72 -9.63 6.96
N VAL A 77 -4.42 -10.20 5.97
CA VAL A 77 -4.16 -11.57 5.49
C VAL A 77 -2.80 -11.69 4.79
N SER A 78 -2.52 -10.73 3.90
CA SER A 78 -1.25 -10.61 3.16
C SER A 78 -1.11 -9.20 2.61
N ILE A 79 0.12 -8.73 2.40
CA ILE A 79 0.36 -7.40 1.81
C ILE A 79 -0.17 -7.40 0.37
N PRO A 80 -1.15 -6.52 0.03
CA PRO A 80 -1.72 -6.50 -1.30
C PRO A 80 -0.70 -6.05 -2.34
N THR A 81 -0.89 -6.48 -3.58
CA THR A 81 -0.13 -6.05 -4.76
C THR A 81 -1.11 -5.54 -5.80
N ASP A 82 -0.71 -4.56 -6.59
CA ASP A 82 -1.55 -4.02 -7.67
C ASP A 82 -2.10 -5.16 -8.56
N PRO A 83 -3.40 -5.12 -8.89
CA PRO A 83 -4.08 -6.23 -9.56
C PRO A 83 -3.68 -6.43 -11.03
N GLN A 84 -2.93 -5.51 -11.61
CA GLN A 84 -2.55 -5.54 -13.03
C GLN A 84 -1.04 -5.45 -13.24
N TYR A 85 -0.35 -4.73 -12.37
CA TYR A 85 1.05 -4.40 -12.53
C TYR A 85 1.87 -4.93 -11.35
N ALA A 86 3.15 -5.18 -11.60
CA ALA A 86 4.08 -5.55 -10.54
C ALA A 86 5.44 -4.91 -10.84
N THR A 87 6.13 -4.46 -9.80
CA THR A 87 7.56 -4.15 -9.89
C THR A 87 8.37 -5.36 -9.41
N SER A 88 9.69 -5.30 -9.58
CA SER A 88 10.59 -6.37 -9.13
C SER A 88 10.46 -6.63 -7.63
N THR A 89 10.25 -5.57 -6.85
CA THR A 89 10.32 -5.61 -5.38
C THR A 89 9.11 -5.04 -4.67
N GLY A 90 8.44 -4.04 -5.26
CA GLY A 90 7.31 -3.36 -4.67
C GLY A 90 5.95 -3.81 -5.20
N SER A 91 4.92 -3.37 -4.49
CA SER A 91 3.52 -3.72 -4.69
C SER A 91 2.76 -2.75 -5.60
N LEU A 92 3.41 -1.66 -6.03
CA LEU A 92 2.80 -0.45 -6.60
C LEU A 92 1.80 0.28 -5.67
N TYR A 93 1.79 -0.07 -4.40
CA TYR A 93 1.21 0.76 -3.35
C TYR A 93 2.31 1.52 -2.62
N PHE A 94 2.04 2.78 -2.27
CA PHE A 94 3.03 3.67 -1.66
C PHE A 94 2.53 4.15 -0.30
N ILE A 95 3.45 4.40 0.62
CA ILE A 95 3.14 4.86 1.98
C ILE A 95 4.05 6.03 2.40
N LEU A 96 3.46 6.98 3.12
CA LEU A 96 4.14 8.17 3.65
C LEU A 96 3.52 8.56 4.99
N GLN A 97 4.36 9.02 5.92
CA GLN A 97 3.92 9.72 7.14
C GLN A 97 4.14 11.22 6.98
N ASP A 98 3.13 12.04 7.26
CA ASP A 98 3.28 13.50 7.26
C ASP A 98 3.89 14.04 8.59
N SER A 99 4.16 15.34 8.65
CA SER A 99 4.71 15.99 9.84
C SER A 99 3.80 15.97 11.08
N ASN A 100 2.50 15.66 10.89
CA ASN A 100 1.52 15.51 11.97
C ASN A 100 1.34 14.05 12.38
N GLY A 101 2.14 13.14 11.83
CA GLY A 101 2.08 11.71 12.09
C GLY A 101 0.94 10.98 11.37
N ARG A 102 0.26 11.63 10.41
CA ARG A 102 -0.79 11.02 9.60
C ARG A 102 -0.21 10.12 8.53
N ILE A 103 -0.84 8.97 8.31
CA ILE A 103 -0.38 8.00 7.32
C ILE A 103 -1.21 8.14 6.06
N THR A 104 -0.54 8.26 4.93
CA THR A 104 -1.15 8.21 3.60
C THR A 104 -0.71 6.94 2.90
N VAL A 105 -1.68 6.20 2.35
CA VAL A 105 -1.43 5.06 1.44
C VAL A 105 -2.02 5.39 0.08
N SER A 106 -1.28 5.14 -1.01
CA SER A 106 -1.69 5.50 -2.36
C SER A 106 -1.40 4.43 -3.42
N ALA A 107 -2.17 4.47 -4.50
CA ALA A 107 -2.07 3.63 -5.68
C ALA A 107 -2.06 4.53 -6.94
N PRO A 108 -0.88 4.79 -7.55
CA PRO A 108 -0.75 5.70 -8.68
C PRO A 108 -1.15 5.08 -10.02
N ALA A 109 -1.19 3.76 -10.13
CA ALA A 109 -1.48 3.04 -11.38
C ALA A 109 -2.98 2.92 -11.69
N THR A 110 -3.72 4.03 -11.59
CA THR A 110 -5.16 4.04 -11.84
C THR A 110 -5.49 3.84 -13.32
N GLU A 111 -6.49 3.02 -13.62
CA GLU A 111 -6.84 2.67 -15.00
C GLU A 111 -8.01 3.50 -15.56
N GLN A 112 -8.85 4.05 -14.68
CA GLN A 112 -10.04 4.83 -15.07
C GLN A 112 -10.10 6.19 -14.39
N ALA A 113 -9.51 6.33 -13.19
CA ALA A 113 -9.43 7.61 -12.51
C ALA A 113 -8.43 8.57 -13.20
N ALA A 114 -8.73 9.88 -13.17
CA ALA A 114 -7.82 10.92 -13.65
C ALA A 114 -6.71 11.25 -12.63
N SER A 115 -6.76 10.65 -11.43
CA SER A 115 -5.89 10.94 -10.30
C SER A 115 -5.58 9.68 -9.51
N THR A 116 -4.42 9.67 -8.85
CA THR A 116 -4.01 8.66 -7.85
C THR A 116 -5.13 8.35 -6.85
N ILE A 117 -5.38 7.07 -6.59
CA ILE A 117 -6.22 6.63 -5.48
C ILE A 117 -5.39 6.75 -4.20
N SER A 118 -5.88 7.48 -3.20
CA SER A 118 -5.20 7.59 -1.91
C SER A 118 -6.17 7.71 -0.74
N VAL A 119 -5.70 7.30 0.43
CA VAL A 119 -6.40 7.45 1.71
C VAL A 119 -5.41 7.95 2.76
N THR A 120 -5.86 8.85 3.62
CA THR A 120 -5.07 9.41 4.73
C THR A 120 -5.88 9.32 6.02
N ARG A 121 -5.22 8.96 7.11
CA ARG A 121 -5.79 9.02 8.46
C ARG A 121 -4.80 9.64 9.42
#